data_AF-A0A063ZU76-F1
#
_entry.id   AF-A0A063ZU76-F1
#
_cell.length_a   1.000
_cell.length_b   1.000
_cell.length_c   1.000
_cell.angle_alpha   90.00
_cell.angle_beta   90.00
_cell.angle_gamma   90.00
#
_symmetry.space_group_name_H-M   'P 1'
#
loop_
_entity.id
_entity.type
_entity.pdbx_description
1 polymer ?
#
loop_
_entity_poly.entity_id
_entity_poly.type
_entity_poly.pdbx_seq_one_letter_code
_entity_poly.pdbx_strand_id
1 'polypeptide(L)'
;MREADETTRQRLADELRGEAATPSELAVALDLTPHAVVRHAQHVARSVDSTDEEFLVAPPTCRDCGFDGFDDLLNLPSRCPSCKSEAVDEPVLTVE
;
A
#
# COMPACT_ATOMS: atom_id res chain seq x y z
N MET A 1 -11.68 9.83 -18.78
CA MET A 1 -11.69 9.11 -17.49
C MET A 1 -10.59 9.66 -16.59
N ARG A 2 -10.69 10.90 -16.11
CA ARG A 2 -9.75 11.46 -15.12
C ARG A 2 -10.40 11.63 -13.73
N GLU A 3 -11.67 12.06 -13.71
CA GLU A 3 -12.43 12.23 -12.46
C GLU A 3 -12.56 10.94 -11.62
N ALA A 4 -12.85 9.79 -12.25
CA ALA A 4 -13.01 8.53 -11.52
C ALA A 4 -11.71 8.08 -10.78
N ASP A 5 -10.56 8.41 -11.36
CA ASP A 5 -9.24 8.10 -10.80
C ASP A 5 -8.92 9.03 -9.60
N GLU A 6 -9.34 10.30 -9.68
CA GLU A 6 -9.20 11.28 -8.59
C GLU A 6 -10.09 10.92 -7.39
N THR A 7 -11.36 10.55 -7.64
CA THR A 7 -12.27 10.12 -6.57
C THR A 7 -11.78 8.85 -5.86
N THR A 8 -11.10 7.96 -6.59
CA THR A 8 -10.55 6.73 -6.02
C THR A 8 -9.39 7.02 -5.06
N ARG A 9 -8.49 7.96 -5.43
CA ARG A 9 -7.39 8.38 -4.55
C ARG A 9 -7.88 9.09 -3.30
N GLN A 10 -8.92 9.91 -3.42
CA GLN A 10 -9.52 10.58 -2.27
C GLN A 10 -10.09 9.56 -1.28
N ARG A 11 -10.90 8.61 -1.76
CA ARG A 11 -11.44 7.53 -0.91
C ARG A 11 -10.33 6.70 -0.27
N LEU A 12 -9.27 6.40 -1.01
CA LEU A 12 -8.12 5.68 -0.47
C LEU A 12 -7.45 6.44 0.67
N ALA A 13 -7.21 7.75 0.49
CA ALA A 13 -6.65 8.58 1.55
C ALA A 13 -7.57 8.64 2.78
N ASP A 14 -8.89 8.74 2.57
CA ASP A 14 -9.87 8.76 3.66
C ASP A 14 -9.88 7.46 4.49
N GLU A 15 -9.79 6.29 3.84
CA GLU A 15 -9.67 5.02 4.56
C GLU A 15 -8.38 4.94 5.38
N LEU A 16 -7.25 5.36 4.80
CA LEU A 16 -5.93 5.27 5.45
C LEU A 16 -5.76 6.19 6.66
N ARG A 17 -6.54 7.27 6.73
CA ARG A 17 -6.63 8.16 7.91
C ARG A 17 -7.44 7.55 9.05
N GLY A 18 -8.33 6.62 8.74
CA GLY A 18 -9.16 5.94 9.73
C GLY A 18 -8.36 4.87 10.46
N GLU A 19 -7.79 3.95 9.69
CA GLU A 19 -7.03 2.82 10.22
C GLU A 19 -5.96 2.34 9.24
N ALA A 20 -4.94 1.68 9.79
CA ALA A 20 -3.91 1.05 9.00
C ALA A 20 -4.47 -0.17 8.26
N ALA A 21 -4.26 -0.26 6.94
CA ALA A 21 -4.85 -1.30 6.11
C ALA A 21 -3.87 -1.81 5.05
N THR A 22 -4.05 -3.06 4.62
CA THR A 22 -3.29 -3.68 3.53
C THR A 22 -3.88 -3.34 2.15
N PRO A 23 -3.09 -3.42 1.06
CA PRO A 23 -3.58 -3.26 -0.30
C PRO A 23 -4.76 -4.18 -0.64
N SER A 24 -4.78 -5.41 -0.14
CA SER A 24 -5.89 -6.34 -0.37
C SER A 24 -7.18 -5.93 0.35
N GLU A 25 -7.10 -5.42 1.57
CA GLU A 25 -8.28 -4.91 2.30
C GLU A 25 -8.88 -3.68 1.60
N LEU A 26 -8.02 -2.73 1.23
CA LEU A 26 -8.41 -1.53 0.50
C LEU A 26 -8.94 -1.86 -0.90
N ALA A 27 -8.40 -2.90 -1.54
CA ALA A 27 -8.89 -3.37 -2.84
C ALA A 27 -10.33 -3.87 -2.73
N VAL A 28 -10.66 -4.63 -1.69
CA VAL A 28 -12.03 -5.07 -1.43
C VAL A 28 -12.94 -3.89 -1.09
N ALA A 29 -12.49 -2.95 -0.25
CA ALA A 29 -13.30 -1.80 0.16
C ALA A 29 -13.62 -0.84 -1.01
N LEU A 30 -12.66 -0.67 -1.94
CA LEU A 30 -12.76 0.28 -3.03
C LEU A 30 -13.15 -0.34 -4.38
N ASP A 31 -13.41 -1.65 -4.42
CA ASP A 31 -13.67 -2.44 -5.64
C ASP A 31 -12.55 -2.30 -6.68
N LEU A 32 -11.31 -2.44 -6.20
CA LEU A 32 -10.07 -2.33 -6.97
C LEU A 32 -9.28 -3.64 -6.93
N THR A 33 -8.15 -3.65 -7.65
CA THR A 33 -7.12 -4.69 -7.47
C THR A 33 -6.04 -4.20 -6.51
N PRO A 34 -5.36 -5.09 -5.75
CA PRO A 34 -4.26 -4.69 -4.88
C PRO A 34 -3.16 -3.89 -5.60
N HIS A 35 -2.84 -4.26 -6.84
CA HIS A 35 -1.92 -3.50 -7.69
C HIS A 35 -2.42 -2.09 -8.03
N ALA A 36 -3.72 -1.92 -8.27
CA ALA A 36 -4.30 -0.59 -8.47
C ALA A 36 -4.21 0.24 -7.19
N VAL A 37 -4.52 -0.35 -6.02
CA VAL A 37 -4.39 0.31 -4.72
C VAL A 37 -2.97 0.83 -4.51
N VAL A 38 -1.96 -0.02 -4.68
CA VAL A 38 -0.55 0.37 -4.57
C VAL A 38 -0.22 1.55 -5.48
N ARG A 39 -0.66 1.52 -6.74
CA ARG A 39 -0.45 2.63 -7.68
C ARG A 39 -1.12 3.92 -7.21
N HIS A 40 -2.36 3.84 -6.69
CA HIS A 40 -3.05 4.99 -6.16
C HIS A 40 -2.40 5.51 -4.87
N ALA A 41 -1.91 4.61 -3.99
CA ALA A 41 -1.24 4.93 -2.75
C ALA A 41 0.04 5.75 -2.99
N GLN A 42 0.83 5.43 -4.02
CA GLN A 42 1.99 6.24 -4.41
C GLN A 42 1.61 7.70 -4.73
N HIS A 43 0.43 7.93 -5.32
CA HIS A 43 -0.06 9.27 -5.57
C HIS A 43 -0.59 9.95 -4.31
N VAL A 44 -1.23 9.20 -3.41
CA VAL A 44 -1.69 9.70 -2.11
C VAL A 44 -0.50 10.14 -1.27
N ALA A 45 0.55 9.32 -1.15
CA ALA A 45 1.78 9.64 -0.42
C ALA A 45 2.35 11.01 -0.86
N ARG A 46 2.51 11.20 -2.17
CA ARG A 46 2.97 12.47 -2.74
C ARG A 46 2.01 13.65 -2.49
N SER A 47 0.71 13.37 -2.35
CA SER A 47 -0.29 14.40 -2.08
C SER A 47 -0.27 14.82 -0.61
N VAL A 48 -0.10 13.88 0.32
CA VAL A 48 -0.04 14.18 1.76
C VAL A 48 1.30 14.78 2.17
N ASP A 49 2.40 14.50 1.43
CA ASP A 49 3.68 15.24 1.57
C ASP A 49 3.53 16.77 1.42
N SER A 50 2.44 17.24 0.81
CA SER A 50 2.14 18.67 0.66
C SER A 50 1.21 19.24 1.75
N THR A 51 0.75 18.41 2.67
CA THR A 51 -0.08 18.75 3.84
C THR A 51 0.73 18.57 5.12
N ASP A 52 0.09 18.74 6.28
CA ASP A 52 0.68 18.46 7.60
C ASP A 52 0.54 16.97 8.02
N GLU A 53 0.19 16.09 7.08
CA GLU A 53 -0.05 14.65 7.30
C GLU A 53 1.15 13.81 6.87
N GLU A 54 1.37 12.65 7.51
CA GLU A 54 2.47 11.74 7.19
C GLU A 54 1.93 10.41 6.62
N PHE A 55 2.47 9.99 5.47
CA PHE A 55 2.18 8.68 4.89
C PHE A 55 3.16 7.64 5.43
N LEU A 56 2.66 6.69 6.21
CA LEU A 56 3.49 5.63 6.78
C LEU A 56 3.24 4.30 6.09
N VAL A 57 4.33 3.57 5.86
CA VAL A 57 4.33 2.25 5.22
C VAL A 57 5.11 1.27 6.07
N ALA A 58 4.44 0.22 6.55
CA ALA A 58 5.12 -0.94 7.09
C ALA A 58 5.54 -1.84 5.92
N PRO A 59 6.84 -2.12 5.73
CA PRO A 59 7.32 -2.95 4.63
C PRO A 59 6.76 -4.37 4.67
N PRO A 60 6.62 -5.01 3.51
CA PRO A 60 6.31 -6.42 3.45
C PRO A 60 7.46 -7.22 4.10
N THR A 61 7.11 -8.27 4.84
CA THR A 61 8.09 -9.15 5.50
C THR A 61 7.88 -10.59 5.05
N CYS A 62 8.97 -11.30 4.75
CA CYS A 62 8.89 -12.73 4.47
C CYS A 62 8.71 -13.53 5.75
N ARG A 63 7.62 -14.30 5.84
CA ARG A 63 7.31 -15.12 7.01
C ARG A 63 8.25 -16.32 7.21
N ASP A 64 8.91 -16.77 6.14
CA ASP A 64 9.82 -17.92 6.23
C ASP A 64 11.23 -17.55 6.66
N CYS A 65 11.74 -16.40 6.22
CA CYS A 65 13.14 -16.01 6.50
C CYS A 65 13.29 -14.66 7.21
N GLY A 66 12.20 -13.93 7.45
CA GLY A 66 12.21 -12.62 8.10
C GLY A 66 12.74 -11.47 7.25
N PHE A 67 12.91 -11.67 5.94
CA PHE A 67 13.42 -10.62 5.05
C PHE A 67 12.40 -9.48 4.90
N ASP A 68 12.82 -8.26 5.25
CA ASP A 68 12.06 -7.00 5.24
C ASP A 68 12.73 -5.90 4.39
N GLY A 69 13.95 -6.14 3.88
CA GLY A 69 14.74 -5.20 3.08
C GLY A 69 14.31 -5.10 1.60
N PHE A 70 13.02 -4.98 1.33
CA PHE A 70 12.52 -4.77 -0.04
C PHE A 70 12.87 -3.36 -0.53
N ASP A 71 13.34 -3.24 -1.79
CA ASP A 71 13.71 -1.95 -2.38
C ASP A 71 12.52 -0.97 -2.51
N ASP A 72 11.32 -1.52 -2.67
CA ASP A 72 10.07 -0.77 -2.73
C ASP A 72 9.19 -1.21 -1.57
N LEU A 73 8.87 -0.27 -0.67
CA LEU A 73 8.00 -0.50 0.48
C LEU A 73 6.53 -0.62 0.07
N LEU A 74 6.18 -0.04 -1.07
CA LEU A 74 4.85 -0.07 -1.68
C LEU A 74 4.81 -1.08 -2.82
N ASN A 75 5.19 -2.33 -2.55
CA ASN A 75 5.14 -3.39 -3.55
C ASN A 75 4.35 -4.60 -3.07
N LEU A 76 3.98 -5.44 -4.04
CA LEU A 76 3.33 -6.73 -3.83
C LEU A 76 4.21 -7.81 -4.48
N PRO A 77 5.32 -8.17 -3.83
CA PRO A 77 6.25 -9.14 -4.38
C PRO A 77 5.63 -10.52 -4.23
N SER A 78 5.53 -11.26 -5.34
CA SER A 78 5.01 -12.63 -5.30
C SER A 78 5.98 -13.61 -4.63
N ARG A 79 7.28 -13.27 -4.54
CA ARG A 79 8.32 -14.11 -3.96
C ARG A 79 9.39 -13.31 -3.23
N CYS A 80 9.88 -13.87 -2.13
CA CYS A 80 11.01 -13.33 -1.39
C CYS A 80 12.30 -13.39 -2.24
N PRO A 81 13.07 -12.29 -2.36
CA PRO A 81 14.32 -12.30 -3.11
C PRO A 81 15.42 -13.16 -2.44
N SER A 82 15.38 -13.30 -1.11
CA SER A 82 16.34 -14.06 -0.30
C SER A 82 16.10 -15.57 -0.36
N CYS A 83 14.93 -16.04 0.08
CA CYS A 83 14.64 -17.48 0.19
C CYS A 83 13.77 -18.06 -0.94
N LYS A 84 13.26 -17.20 -1.84
CA LYS A 84 12.32 -17.56 -2.94
C LYS A 84 10.95 -18.09 -2.50
N SER A 85 10.60 -17.98 -1.22
CA SER A 85 9.26 -18.34 -0.73
C SER A 85 8.19 -17.35 -1.19
N GLU A 86 6.97 -17.85 -1.34
CA GLU A 86 5.75 -17.09 -1.65
C GLU A 86 5.03 -16.60 -0.38
N ALA A 87 5.51 -16.96 0.82
CA ALA A 87 4.98 -16.48 2.09
C ALA A 87 5.57 -15.10 2.45
N VAL A 88 5.19 -14.08 1.69
CA VAL A 88 5.51 -12.68 1.98
C VAL A 88 4.22 -11.97 2.39
N ASP A 89 4.24 -11.29 3.53
CA ASP A 89 3.13 -10.47 3.96
C ASP A 89 3.02 -9.20 3.10
N GLU A 90 1.81 -8.66 2.98
CA GLU A 90 1.57 -7.42 2.27
C GLU A 90 2.06 -6.21 3.08
N PRO A 91 2.40 -5.09 2.42
CA PRO A 91 2.69 -3.86 3.15
C PRO A 91 1.43 -3.36 3.85
N VAL A 92 1.61 -2.70 4.98
CA VAL A 92 0.53 -2.00 5.69
C VAL A 92 0.67 -0.51 5.48
N LEU A 93 -0.42 0.15 5.12
CA LEU A 93 -0.47 1.57 4.78
C LEU A 93 -1.28 2.31 5.83
N THR A 94 -0.85 3.51 6.22
CA THR A 94 -1.64 4.41 7.07
C THR A 94 -1.25 5.87 6.85
N VAL A 95 -2.15 6.80 7.16
CA VAL A 95 -1.93 8.24 7.13
C VAL A 95 -2.21 8.81 8.51
N GLU A 96 -1.27 9.57 9.06
CA GLU A 96 -1.37 10.24 10.38
C GLU A 96 -1.36 11.76 10.27
#